data_AF-A0A673MS68-F1
#
_entry.id   AF-A0A673MS68-F1
#
_cell.length_a   1.000
_cell.length_b   1.000
_cell.length_c   1.000
_cell.angle_alpha   90.00
_cell.angle_beta   90.00
_cell.angle_gamma   90.00
#
_symmetry.space_group_name_H-M   'P 1'
#
loop_
_entity.id
_entity.type
_entity.pdbx_description
1 polymer ?
#
loop_
_entity_poly.entity_id
_entity_poly.type
_entity_poly.pdbx_seq_one_letter_code
_entity_poly.pdbx_strand_id
1 'polypeptide(L)'
;MEWRQQSAVSCELAFQEAQRWLEEVTKKQFGSKSFRVALEDGVLLCDLINTLKPGIIKRVNRLSTPIAGLDNVNVFLRACEKLGLNEAQLFHPGDLQDVSTRVTVRREETSRRLKNVLITIYWLGRKAQSDPFYTGPQLNLKAFEGLLGTALSKVFTFDVI
;
A
#
# COMPACT_ATOMS: atom_id res chain seq x y z
N MET A 1 28.41 -5.77 -2.50
CA MET A 1 27.62 -4.67 -1.87
C MET A 1 26.52 -4.13 -2.81
N GLU A 2 26.51 -4.52 -4.09
CA GLU A 2 25.60 -4.02 -5.13
C GLU A 2 24.14 -4.47 -4.97
N TRP A 3 23.89 -5.68 -4.44
CA TRP A 3 22.53 -6.20 -4.24
C TRP A 3 21.66 -5.35 -3.28
N ARG A 4 22.29 -4.74 -2.26
CA ARG A 4 21.60 -3.84 -1.31
C ARG A 4 21.24 -2.51 -1.96
N GLN A 5 22.11 -1.97 -2.82
CA GLN A 5 21.85 -0.74 -3.56
C GLN A 5 20.74 -0.94 -4.59
N GLN A 6 20.76 -2.03 -5.36
CA GLN A 6 19.70 -2.36 -6.32
C GLN A 6 18.32 -2.46 -5.63
N SER A 7 18.27 -3.09 -4.44
CA SER A 7 17.04 -3.26 -3.67
C SER A 7 16.50 -1.95 -3.10
N ALA A 8 17.38 -1.04 -2.66
CA ALA A 8 16.99 0.27 -2.13
C ALA A 8 16.44 1.19 -3.23
N VAL A 9 17.09 1.20 -4.40
CA VAL A 9 16.65 1.96 -5.58
C VAL A 9 15.28 1.47 -6.07
N SER A 10 15.04 0.15 -6.09
CA SER A 10 13.74 -0.39 -6.47
C SER A 10 12.60 0.02 -5.53
N CYS A 11 12.87 0.13 -4.22
CA CYS A 11 11.88 0.61 -3.27
C CYS A 11 11.50 2.08 -3.54
N GLU A 12 12.50 2.93 -3.74
CA GLU A 12 12.30 4.35 -4.00
C GLU A 12 11.40 4.59 -5.22
N LEU A 13 11.65 3.88 -6.32
CA LEU A 13 10.82 3.96 -7.52
C LEU A 13 9.37 3.55 -7.26
N ALA A 14 9.16 2.45 -6.53
CA ALA A 14 7.82 2.01 -6.16
C ALA A 14 7.11 3.00 -5.23
N PHE A 15 7.83 3.63 -4.30
CA PHE A 15 7.28 4.67 -3.42
C PHE A 15 6.81 5.88 -4.23
N GLN A 16 7.67 6.40 -5.10
CA GLN A 16 7.36 7.57 -5.94
C GLN A 16 6.17 7.29 -6.86
N GLU A 17 6.14 6.11 -7.47
CA GLU A 17 5.05 5.72 -8.35
C GLU A 17 3.73 5.49 -7.59
N ALA A 18 3.78 4.85 -6.42
CA ALA A 18 2.61 4.71 -5.56
C ALA A 18 2.09 6.08 -5.12
N GLN A 19 2.96 6.99 -4.67
CA GLN A 19 2.58 8.34 -4.29
C GLN A 19 1.89 9.05 -5.46
N ARG A 20 2.54 9.12 -6.64
CA ARG A 20 1.97 9.74 -7.84
C ARG A 20 0.56 9.21 -8.15
N TRP A 21 0.40 7.89 -8.16
CA TRP A 21 -0.90 7.28 -8.47
C TRP A 21 -1.96 7.60 -7.41
N LEU A 22 -1.64 7.52 -6.12
CA LEU A 22 -2.58 7.90 -5.05
C LEU A 22 -2.99 9.37 -5.19
N GLU A 23 -2.04 10.27 -5.40
CA GLU A 23 -2.30 11.71 -5.51
C GLU A 23 -3.16 12.01 -6.74
N GLU A 24 -2.87 11.40 -7.90
CA GLU A 24 -3.64 11.61 -9.11
C GLU A 24 -5.04 11.00 -9.06
N VAL A 25 -5.22 9.84 -8.44
CA VAL A 25 -6.56 9.23 -8.27
C VAL A 25 -7.37 10.06 -7.29
N THR A 26 -6.83 10.35 -6.11
CA THR A 26 -7.57 11.04 -5.03
C THR A 26 -7.68 12.56 -5.22
N LYS A 27 -6.86 13.14 -6.10
CA LYS A 27 -6.64 14.59 -6.25
C LYS A 27 -6.19 15.26 -4.94
N LYS A 28 -5.43 14.54 -4.11
CA LYS A 28 -4.92 15.00 -2.81
C LYS A 28 -3.43 14.73 -2.72
N GLN A 29 -2.67 15.72 -2.24
CA GLN A 29 -1.23 15.56 -2.02
C GLN A 29 -0.95 14.79 -0.73
N PHE A 30 0.18 14.09 -0.68
CA PHE A 30 0.71 13.53 0.56
C PHE A 30 1.03 14.67 1.54
N GLY A 31 0.58 14.52 2.78
CA GLY A 31 0.85 15.49 3.86
C GLY A 31 2.28 15.42 4.41
N SER A 32 3.08 14.45 3.97
CA SER A 32 4.44 14.21 4.46
C SER A 32 5.32 13.60 3.36
N LYS A 33 6.62 13.90 3.41
CA LYS A 33 7.64 13.21 2.60
C LYS A 33 7.84 11.76 3.04
N SER A 34 7.45 11.43 4.27
CA SER A 34 7.47 10.05 4.76
C SER A 34 6.22 9.33 4.29
N PHE A 35 6.40 8.35 3.41
CA PHE A 35 5.31 7.50 2.91
C PHE A 35 4.47 6.87 4.03
N ARG A 36 5.12 6.47 5.13
CA ARG A 36 4.43 5.93 6.32
C ARG A 36 3.51 6.97 6.93
N VAL A 37 4.07 8.14 7.28
CA VAL A 37 3.33 9.21 7.97
C VAL A 37 2.18 9.73 7.12
N ALA A 38 2.35 9.75 5.80
CA ALA A 38 1.30 10.19 4.89
C ALA A 38 0.09 9.24 4.81
N LEU A 39 0.23 7.98 5.24
CA LEU A 39 -0.81 6.95 5.11
C LEU A 39 -1.27 6.35 6.43
N GLU A 40 -0.53 6.54 7.54
CA GLU A 40 -0.77 5.86 8.81
C GLU A 40 -2.08 6.27 9.50
N ASP A 41 -2.63 7.44 9.18
CA ASP A 41 -3.97 7.84 9.62
C ASP A 41 -5.09 7.13 8.83
N GLY A 42 -4.76 6.41 7.77
CA GLY A 42 -5.66 5.67 6.90
C GLY A 42 -6.67 6.51 6.11
N VAL A 43 -6.68 7.83 6.27
CA VAL A 43 -7.68 8.72 5.65
C VAL A 43 -7.52 8.73 4.15
N LEU A 44 -6.29 8.93 3.65
CA LEU A 44 -6.01 8.95 2.21
C LEU A 44 -6.29 7.59 1.56
N LEU A 45 -6.04 6.49 2.27
CA LEU A 45 -6.36 5.13 1.82
C LEU A 45 -7.88 4.91 1.68
N CYS A 46 -8.66 5.36 2.67
CA CYS A 46 -10.13 5.30 2.59
C CYS A 46 -10.67 6.19 1.47
N ASP A 47 -10.10 7.40 1.30
CA ASP A 47 -10.48 8.32 0.23
C ASP A 47 -10.17 7.71 -1.15
N LEU A 48 -9.01 7.08 -1.32
CA LEU A 48 -8.64 6.33 -2.54
C LEU A 48 -9.71 5.29 -2.91
N ILE A 49 -10.08 4.44 -1.95
CA ILE A 49 -11.09 3.41 -2.18
C ILE A 49 -12.43 4.03 -2.60
N ASN A 50 -12.86 5.10 -1.94
CA ASN A 50 -14.12 5.77 -2.29
C ASN A 50 -14.05 6.51 -3.64
N THR A 51 -12.87 6.91 -4.11
CA THR A 51 -12.70 7.42 -5.47
C THR A 51 -12.80 6.30 -6.50
N LEU A 52 -12.19 5.13 -6.22
CA LEU A 52 -12.24 3.96 -7.12
C LEU A 52 -13.63 3.33 -7.17
N LYS A 53 -14.29 3.22 -6.01
CA LYS A 53 -15.64 2.67 -5.88
C LYS A 53 -16.45 3.51 -4.89
N PRO A 54 -17.23 4.49 -5.38
CA PRO A 54 -18.02 5.36 -4.53
C PRO A 54 -18.94 4.60 -3.57
N GLY A 55 -18.94 5.02 -2.30
CA GLY A 55 -19.88 4.54 -1.28
C GLY A 55 -19.50 3.23 -0.57
N ILE A 56 -18.37 2.60 -0.90
CA ILE A 56 -17.95 1.35 -0.26
C ILE A 56 -17.50 1.56 1.20
N ILE A 57 -16.82 2.68 1.50
CA ILE A 57 -16.48 3.11 2.86
C ILE A 57 -17.41 4.25 3.25
N LYS A 58 -18.37 3.96 4.14
CA LYS A 58 -19.41 4.92 4.54
C LYS A 58 -18.93 6.03 5.48
N ARG A 59 -17.94 5.73 6.32
CA ARG A 59 -17.44 6.65 7.35
C ARG A 59 -15.94 6.51 7.48
N VAL A 60 -15.25 7.66 7.49
CA VAL A 60 -13.81 7.78 7.74
C VAL A 60 -13.62 8.53 9.06
N ASN A 61 -12.79 7.99 9.94
CA ASN A 61 -12.47 8.62 11.22
C ASN A 61 -11.36 9.66 11.02
N ARG A 62 -11.64 10.94 11.27
CA ARG A 62 -10.67 12.04 11.06
C ARG A 62 -10.08 12.57 12.36
N LEU A 63 -10.26 11.84 13.47
CA LEU A 63 -9.61 12.17 14.73
C LEU A 63 -8.10 11.90 14.62
N SER A 64 -7.29 12.80 15.17
CA SER A 64 -5.83 12.65 15.21
C SER A 64 -5.41 11.70 16.35
N THR A 65 -5.85 10.45 16.30
CA THR A 65 -5.52 9.42 17.29
C THR A 65 -5.04 8.13 16.61
N PRO A 66 -4.11 7.37 17.24
CA PRO A 66 -3.64 6.10 16.68
C PRO A 66 -4.75 5.07 16.45
N ILE A 67 -5.79 5.07 17.30
CA ILE A 67 -6.95 4.18 17.18
C ILE A 67 -7.78 4.54 15.95
N ALA A 68 -7.99 5.83 15.68
CA ALA A 68 -8.69 6.29 14.47
C ALA A 68 -7.94 5.87 13.20
N GLY A 69 -6.61 6.00 13.20
CA GLY A 69 -5.76 5.54 12.10
C GLY A 69 -5.88 4.03 11.86
N LEU A 70 -5.79 3.23 12.93
CA LEU A 70 -5.98 1.78 12.86
C LEU A 70 -7.37 1.39 12.34
N ASP A 71 -8.43 2.05 12.81
CA ASP A 71 -9.80 1.80 12.35
C ASP A 71 -9.95 2.08 10.85
N ASN A 72 -9.40 3.19 10.36
CA ASN A 72 -9.42 3.52 8.94
C ASN A 72 -8.66 2.49 8.10
N VAL A 73 -7.45 2.09 8.55
CA VAL A 73 -6.66 1.07 7.85
C VAL A 73 -7.41 -0.27 7.79
N ASN A 74 -8.05 -0.69 8.88
CA ASN A 74 -8.86 -1.91 8.88
C ASN A 74 -10.05 -1.82 7.91
N VAL A 75 -10.72 -0.67 7.87
CA VAL A 75 -11.85 -0.44 6.95
C VAL A 75 -11.39 -0.40 5.49
N PHE A 76 -10.23 0.18 5.21
CA PHE A 76 -9.57 0.14 3.90
C PHE A 76 -9.29 -1.30 3.45
N LEU A 77 -8.66 -2.12 4.29
CA LEU A 77 -8.32 -3.51 3.95
C LEU A 77 -9.58 -4.34 3.66
N ARG A 78 -10.62 -4.21 4.49
CA ARG A 78 -11.92 -4.85 4.24
C ARG A 78 -12.57 -4.40 2.94
N ALA A 79 -12.36 -3.14 2.53
CA ALA A 79 -12.88 -2.65 1.25
C ALA A 79 -12.07 -3.21 0.07
N CYS A 80 -10.74 -3.34 0.21
CA CYS A 80 -9.90 -4.05 -0.77
C CYS A 80 -10.37 -5.50 -1.00
N GLU A 81 -10.69 -6.24 0.06
CA GLU A 81 -11.27 -7.59 -0.04
C GLU A 81 -12.59 -7.60 -0.81
N LYS A 82 -13.49 -6.64 -0.51
CA LYS A 82 -14.76 -6.49 -1.25
C LYS A 82 -14.58 -6.14 -2.72
N LEU A 83 -13.49 -5.47 -3.07
CA LEU A 83 -13.10 -5.23 -4.47
C LEU A 83 -12.44 -6.46 -5.11
N GLY A 84 -12.22 -7.54 -4.35
CA GLY A 84 -11.73 -8.82 -4.84
C GLY A 84 -10.21 -8.95 -4.80
N LEU A 85 -9.53 -8.28 -3.88
CA LEU A 85 -8.15 -8.63 -3.51
C LEU A 85 -8.16 -9.83 -2.56
N ASN A 86 -7.19 -10.73 -2.73
CA ASN A 86 -7.00 -11.87 -1.85
C ASN A 86 -6.16 -11.47 -0.63
N GLU A 87 -6.27 -12.23 0.48
CA GLU A 87 -5.53 -11.96 1.72
C GLU A 87 -4.00 -11.83 1.50
N ALA A 88 -3.42 -12.69 0.66
CA ALA A 88 -1.99 -12.65 0.33
C ALA A 88 -1.53 -11.36 -0.39
N GLN A 89 -2.47 -10.57 -0.93
CA GLN A 89 -2.21 -9.28 -1.57
C GLN A 89 -2.33 -8.11 -0.59
N LEU A 90 -2.85 -8.35 0.62
CA LEU A 90 -3.08 -7.34 1.64
C LEU A 90 -1.91 -7.25 2.61
N PHE A 91 -1.59 -6.03 3.02
CA PHE A 91 -0.69 -5.79 4.14
C PHE A 91 -1.44 -5.97 5.47
N HIS A 92 -0.71 -6.20 6.55
CA HIS A 92 -1.29 -6.27 7.89
C HIS A 92 -1.34 -4.86 8.50
N PRO A 93 -2.39 -4.41 9.23
CA PRO A 93 -2.45 -3.06 9.79
C PRO A 93 -1.18 -2.61 10.53
N GLY A 94 -0.56 -3.55 11.23
CA GLY A 94 0.75 -3.36 11.85
C GLY A 94 1.81 -2.81 10.90
N ASP A 95 1.90 -3.29 9.65
CA ASP A 95 2.89 -2.87 8.65
C ASP A 95 2.96 -1.34 8.48
N LEU A 96 1.85 -0.64 8.66
CA LEU A 96 1.74 0.81 8.55
C LEU A 96 1.85 1.56 9.90
N GLN A 97 1.59 0.90 11.02
CA GLN A 97 1.78 1.48 12.35
C GLN A 97 3.25 1.74 12.69
N ASP A 98 3.54 2.93 13.23
CA ASP A 98 4.86 3.26 13.76
C ASP A 98 5.18 2.41 15.01
N VAL A 99 6.24 1.62 14.89
CA VAL A 99 6.80 0.79 15.96
C VAL A 99 8.26 1.17 16.25
N SER A 100 8.77 2.24 15.62
CA SER A 100 10.18 2.64 15.70
C SER A 100 10.62 3.10 17.10
N THR A 101 9.66 3.40 17.99
CA THR A 101 9.89 3.67 19.42
C THR A 101 10.15 2.41 20.25
N ARG A 102 9.91 1.21 19.71
CA ARG A 102 10.24 -0.05 20.40
C ARG A 102 11.73 -0.32 20.23
N VAL A 103 12.42 -0.49 21.36
CA VAL A 103 13.89 -0.63 21.52
C VAL A 103 14.53 -1.71 20.61
N THR A 104 13.74 -2.59 20.00
CA THR A 104 14.19 -3.74 19.21
C THR A 104 13.93 -3.67 17.70
N VAL A 105 13.27 -2.63 17.17
CA VAL A 105 12.89 -2.63 15.74
C VAL A 105 14.09 -2.30 14.86
N ARG A 106 14.50 -3.29 14.05
CA ARG A 106 15.61 -3.14 13.10
C ARG A 106 15.12 -2.36 11.87
N ARG A 107 15.95 -1.46 11.31
CA ARG A 107 15.65 -0.70 10.07
C ARG A 107 15.19 -1.58 8.91
N GLU A 108 15.73 -2.78 8.81
CA GLU A 108 15.37 -3.77 7.78
C GLU A 108 13.91 -4.22 7.89
N GLU A 109 13.38 -4.34 9.11
CA GLU A 109 11.99 -4.72 9.36
C GLU A 109 11.03 -3.61 8.94
N THR A 110 11.34 -2.36 9.28
CA THR A 110 10.55 -1.19 8.84
C THR A 110 10.47 -1.10 7.31
N SER A 111 11.59 -1.38 6.62
CA SER A 111 11.62 -1.44 5.16
C SER A 111 10.72 -2.57 4.61
N ARG A 112 10.82 -3.78 5.17
CA ARG A 112 10.00 -4.93 4.76
C ARG A 112 8.50 -4.63 4.90
N ARG A 113 8.09 -4.02 6.00
CA ARG A 113 6.68 -3.68 6.27
C ARG A 113 6.12 -2.71 5.23
N LEU A 114 6.89 -1.67 4.88
CA LEU A 114 6.46 -0.73 3.85
C LEU A 114 6.39 -1.35 2.45
N LYS A 115 7.22 -2.35 2.15
CA LYS A 115 7.11 -3.11 0.89
C LYS A 115 5.76 -3.83 0.79
N ASN A 116 5.23 -4.39 1.88
CA ASN A 116 3.91 -5.02 1.87
C ASN A 116 2.82 -4.01 1.48
N VAL A 117 2.88 -2.80 2.05
CA VAL A 117 1.91 -1.72 1.75
C VAL A 117 1.95 -1.35 0.27
N LEU A 118 3.16 -1.21 -0.30
CA LEU A 118 3.35 -0.94 -1.73
C LEU A 118 2.77 -2.06 -2.61
N ILE A 119 2.98 -3.32 -2.23
CA ILE A 119 2.43 -4.47 -2.97
C ILE A 119 0.90 -4.45 -2.97
N THR A 120 0.26 -4.11 -1.85
CA THR A 120 -1.20 -3.98 -1.79
C THR A 120 -1.72 -2.86 -2.67
N ILE A 121 -1.06 -1.68 -2.65
CA ILE A 121 -1.41 -0.56 -3.53
C ILE A 121 -1.29 -0.97 -5.00
N TYR A 122 -0.24 -1.71 -5.36
CA TYR A 122 -0.07 -2.26 -6.70
C TYR A 122 -1.26 -3.13 -7.12
N TRP A 123 -1.64 -4.10 -6.30
CA TRP A 123 -2.76 -4.99 -6.61
C TRP A 123 -4.11 -4.26 -6.66
N LEU A 124 -4.30 -3.26 -5.80
CA LEU A 124 -5.49 -2.41 -5.84
C LEU A 124 -5.56 -1.61 -7.14
N GLY A 125 -4.45 -1.03 -7.59
CA GLY A 125 -4.39 -0.33 -8.87
C GLY A 125 -4.64 -1.26 -10.06
N ARG A 126 -4.12 -2.49 -10.04
CA ARG A 126 -4.43 -3.52 -11.05
C ARG A 126 -5.91 -3.91 -11.03
N LYS A 127 -6.50 -4.03 -9.84
CA LYS A 127 -7.93 -4.31 -9.70
C LYS A 127 -8.79 -3.18 -10.24
N ALA A 128 -8.44 -1.92 -9.95
CA ALA A 128 -9.11 -0.75 -10.50
C ALA A 128 -9.10 -0.76 -12.04
N GLN A 129 -7.96 -1.06 -12.66
CA GLN A 129 -7.83 -1.16 -14.12
C GLN A 129 -8.65 -2.28 -14.76
N SER A 130 -9.03 -3.30 -13.98
CA SER A 130 -9.91 -4.37 -14.47
C SER A 130 -11.39 -3.96 -14.53
N ASP A 131 -11.76 -2.83 -13.92
CA ASP A 131 -13.11 -2.26 -14.02
C ASP A 131 -13.26 -1.53 -15.37
N PRO A 132 -14.20 -1.94 -16.25
CA PRO A 132 -14.40 -1.30 -17.56
C PRO A 132 -14.73 0.20 -17.52
N PHE A 133 -15.22 0.69 -16.37
CA PHE A 133 -15.58 2.10 -16.19
C PHE A 133 -14.44 2.94 -15.60
N TYR A 134 -13.31 2.32 -15.23
CA TYR A 134 -12.16 3.05 -14.70
C TYR A 134 -11.38 3.76 -15.82
N THR A 135 -11.32 5.09 -15.72
CA THR A 135 -10.59 5.96 -16.67
C THR A 135 -9.43 6.72 -16.02
N GLY A 136 -9.07 6.33 -14.79
CA GLY A 136 -7.98 6.94 -14.04
C GLY A 136 -6.58 6.51 -14.48
N PRO A 137 -5.54 7.08 -13.86
CA PRO A 137 -4.15 6.77 -14.18
C PRO A 137 -3.80 5.33 -13.83
N GLN A 138 -2.80 4.79 -14.54
CA GLN A 138 -2.31 3.44 -14.31
C GLN A 138 -1.00 3.46 -13.52
N LEU A 139 -0.78 2.45 -12.67
CA LEU A 139 0.52 2.21 -12.04
C LEU A 139 1.51 1.64 -13.06
N ASN A 140 2.71 2.19 -13.10
CA ASN A 140 3.81 1.69 -13.91
C ASN A 140 4.39 0.40 -13.30
N LEU A 141 4.15 -0.75 -13.94
CA LEU A 141 4.67 -2.05 -13.50
C LEU A 141 6.18 -2.04 -13.27
N LYS A 142 6.97 -1.35 -14.11
CA LYS A 142 8.43 -1.33 -14.01
C LYS A 142 8.92 -0.78 -12.67
N ALA A 143 8.17 0.14 -12.07
CA ALA A 143 8.51 0.69 -10.76
C ALA A 143 8.40 -0.37 -9.64
N PHE A 144 7.61 -1.42 -9.83
CA PHE A 144 7.34 -2.46 -8.84
C PHE A 144 8.07 -3.79 -9.12
N GLU A 145 8.76 -3.95 -10.24
CA GLU A 145 9.37 -5.23 -10.65
C GLU A 145 10.29 -5.83 -9.57
N GLY A 146 11.14 -5.03 -8.94
CA GLY A 146 12.03 -5.52 -7.87
C GLY A 146 11.30 -5.92 -6.57
N LEU A 147 10.10 -5.38 -6.32
CA LEU A 147 9.24 -5.79 -5.21
C LEU A 147 8.49 -7.07 -5.53
N LEU A 148 7.92 -7.15 -6.73
CA LEU A 148 7.07 -8.26 -7.16
C LEU A 148 7.87 -9.52 -7.50
N GLY A 149 9.07 -9.41 -8.09
CA GLY A 149 9.95 -10.56 -8.32
C GLY A 149 10.36 -11.26 -7.02
N THR A 150 10.48 -10.51 -5.93
CA THR A 150 10.74 -11.06 -4.59
C THR A 150 9.47 -11.66 -3.94
N ALA A 151 8.28 -11.17 -4.29
CA ALA A 151 7.01 -11.69 -3.77
C ALA A 151 6.56 -12.96 -4.51
N LEU A 152 6.70 -13.00 -5.84
CA LEU A 152 6.31 -14.13 -6.69
C LEU A 152 7.22 -15.35 -6.50
N SER A 153 8.51 -15.16 -6.20
CA SER A 153 9.41 -16.28 -5.86
C SER A 153 9.01 -17.04 -4.58
N LYS A 154 8.16 -16.46 -3.72
CA LYS A 154 7.62 -17.13 -2.52
C LYS A 154 6.27 -17.82 -2.75
N VAL A 155 5.57 -17.46 -3.82
CA VAL A 155 4.27 -18.06 -4.18
C VAL A 155 4.50 -19.37 -4.94
N PHE A 156 5.51 -19.45 -5.80
CA PHE A 156 5.79 -20.67 -6.59
C PHE A 156 6.52 -21.80 -5.82
N THR A 157 6.87 -21.62 -4.55
CA THR A 157 7.44 -22.69 -3.72
C THR A 157 6.39 -23.55 -2.99
N PHE A 158 5.09 -23.22 -3.10
CA PHE A 158 4.01 -24.00 -2.48
C PHE A 158 3.12 -24.78 -3.47
N ASP A 159 3.37 -24.66 -4.79
CA ASP A 159 2.63 -25.42 -5.82
C ASP A 159 3.47 -26.51 -6.51
N VAL A 160 4.62 -26.89 -5.92
CA VAL A 160 5.44 -28.01 -6.39
C VAL A 160 5.92 -28.87 -5.22
N ILE A 161 4.98 -29.45 -4.46
CA ILE A 161 5.13 -30.76 -3.77
C ILE A 161 3.76 -31.42 -3.74
#